data_AF-A0A6N9U530-F1
#
_entry.id   AF-A0A6N9U530-F1
#
_cell.length_a   1.000
_cell.length_b   1.000
_cell.length_c   1.000
_cell.angle_alpha   90.00
_cell.angle_beta   90.00
_cell.angle_gamma   90.00
#
_symmetry.space_group_name_H-M   'P 1'
#
loop_
_entity.id
_entity.type
_entity.pdbx_description
1 polymer ?
#
loop_
_entity_poly.entity_id
_entity_poly.type
_entity_poly.pdbx_seq_one_letter_code
_entity_poly.pdbx_strand_id
1 'polypeptide(L)'
;MRSHGHDHGHDHGYGPGPGRRGPGRGEFEGGRPAFGPFGPPFGGGGPFGGGGRGRGGGRGRARRGDVRASILALLKDRSMHGYEMIQEIGDRSGGAWRPSPGSVYPTLQLLEDEGLIVSVSEGGKKLFTLTDAGRTEAESGPEAPWEDAGRGVDWESMNEIRQAGFGLMEAFGQVWKTGSAEQRQKALAVINESRKKLYLILADEN
;
A
#
# COMPACT_ATOMS: atom_id res chain seq x y z
N MET A 1 34.81 -39.05 61.88
CA MET A 1 33.81 -38.55 62.86
C MET A 1 33.96 -37.03 62.99
N ARG A 2 33.03 -36.40 63.70
CA ARG A 2 32.99 -34.99 64.21
C ARG A 2 34.40 -34.47 64.64
N SER A 3 34.76 -33.17 64.67
CA SER A 3 33.97 -31.92 64.77
C SER A 3 34.84 -30.65 64.65
N HIS A 4 34.21 -29.50 64.34
CA HIS A 4 34.37 -28.12 64.87
C HIS A 4 35.67 -27.64 65.56
N GLY A 5 36.02 -26.36 65.31
CA GLY A 5 36.78 -25.47 66.21
C GLY A 5 37.74 -24.54 65.43
N HIS A 6 37.33 -23.34 64.99
CA HIS A 6 37.29 -22.02 65.66
C HIS A 6 38.63 -21.26 65.71
N ASP A 7 38.50 -19.93 65.83
CA ASP A 7 39.53 -18.91 66.16
C ASP A 7 40.52 -18.50 65.03
N HIS A 8 40.88 -17.22 64.86
CA HIS A 8 40.45 -15.97 65.52
C HIS A 8 40.74 -14.76 64.60
N GLY A 9 39.92 -13.69 64.66
CA GLY A 9 40.37 -12.30 64.37
C GLY A 9 41.30 -11.79 65.49
N HIS A 10 41.94 -10.63 65.50
CA HIS A 10 41.86 -9.35 64.79
C HIS A 10 43.30 -8.72 64.84
N ASP A 11 43.66 -7.55 64.29
CA ASP A 11 42.97 -6.51 63.51
C ASP A 11 43.98 -5.82 62.55
N HIS A 12 43.53 -4.83 61.78
CA HIS A 12 44.14 -3.48 61.73
C HIS A 12 43.34 -2.58 60.76
N GLY A 13 42.28 -1.96 61.28
CA GLY A 13 41.57 -0.88 60.59
C GLY A 13 42.24 0.49 60.78
N TYR A 14 42.18 1.33 59.75
CA TYR A 14 41.97 2.77 59.94
C TYR A 14 41.26 3.37 58.70
N GLY A 15 40.09 3.99 58.90
CA GLY A 15 39.28 4.61 57.84
C GLY A 15 37.77 4.32 57.98
N PRO A 16 36.99 5.21 58.62
CA PRO A 16 35.57 4.97 58.93
C PRO A 16 34.62 5.29 57.75
N GLY A 17 33.47 4.62 57.73
CA GLY A 17 32.37 4.83 56.76
C GLY A 17 31.43 6.02 57.13
N PRO A 18 30.14 6.04 56.71
CA PRO A 18 29.32 4.93 56.20
C PRO A 18 28.53 5.21 54.91
N GLY A 19 27.86 4.17 54.36
CA GLY A 19 26.53 4.37 53.75
C GLY A 19 26.35 4.16 52.23
N ARG A 20 26.06 2.91 51.85
CA ARG A 20 25.02 2.51 50.88
C ARG A 20 24.92 3.20 49.49
N ARG A 21 25.33 2.41 48.48
CA ARG A 21 24.46 1.95 47.38
C ARG A 21 23.92 3.01 46.38
N GLY A 22 24.79 3.37 45.43
CA GLY A 22 24.46 3.41 44.00
C GLY A 22 23.82 4.70 43.45
N PRO A 23 24.36 5.27 42.35
CA PRO A 23 23.61 6.19 41.51
C PRO A 23 22.68 5.38 40.60
N GLY A 24 21.37 5.50 40.82
CA GLY A 24 20.36 5.17 39.82
C GLY A 24 19.84 6.44 39.14
N ARG A 25 19.10 6.26 38.03
CA ARG A 25 18.26 7.25 37.31
C ARG A 25 19.05 8.35 36.57
N GLY A 26 18.80 8.67 35.30
CA GLY A 26 17.55 8.55 34.55
C GLY A 26 17.26 7.18 33.92
N GLU A 27 16.01 6.70 33.94
CA GLU A 27 14.82 7.25 33.23
C GLU A 27 14.97 7.16 31.71
N PHE A 28 14.63 5.99 31.15
CA PHE A 28 13.76 5.85 29.96
C PHE A 28 13.16 4.44 29.97
N GLU A 29 12.14 4.26 30.81
CA GLU A 29 11.28 3.07 30.82
C GLU A 29 10.06 3.34 29.94
N GLY A 30 9.70 2.39 29.06
CA GLY A 30 8.40 2.36 28.37
C GLY A 30 8.45 2.49 26.84
N GLY A 31 8.25 1.38 26.12
CA GLY A 31 8.04 1.43 24.67
C GLY A 31 8.45 0.17 23.90
N ARG A 32 7.72 -0.93 24.12
CA ARG A 32 7.79 -2.20 23.39
C ARG A 32 7.98 -2.02 21.86
N PRO A 33 8.69 -2.92 21.15
CA PRO A 33 8.64 -2.91 19.69
C PRO A 33 7.18 -3.05 19.21
N ALA A 34 6.78 -2.21 18.26
CA ALA A 34 5.39 -1.99 17.84
C ALA A 34 4.73 -3.17 17.09
N PHE A 35 5.34 -4.36 17.09
CA PHE A 35 4.83 -5.56 16.46
C PHE A 35 4.91 -6.72 17.45
N GLY A 36 3.74 -7.17 17.91
CA GLY A 36 3.60 -8.45 18.61
C GLY A 36 3.81 -9.63 17.64
N PRO A 37 3.60 -10.88 18.10
CA PRO A 37 3.88 -12.10 17.32
C PRO A 37 3.00 -12.30 16.06
N PHE A 38 2.16 -11.33 15.70
CA PHE A 38 1.43 -11.25 14.43
C PHE A 38 1.74 -9.90 13.76
N GLY A 39 2.75 -9.88 12.89
CA GLY A 39 3.12 -8.73 12.07
C GLY A 39 2.19 -8.54 10.85
N PRO A 40 2.32 -7.43 10.10
CA PRO A 40 1.44 -7.11 8.97
C PRO A 40 1.59 -8.12 7.81
N PRO A 41 0.50 -8.50 7.11
CA PRO A 41 0.45 -9.68 6.24
C PRO A 41 1.12 -9.52 4.86
N PHE A 42 1.99 -8.53 4.66
CA PHE A 42 2.64 -8.26 3.37
C PHE A 42 4.16 -8.10 3.54
N GLY A 43 4.86 -9.23 3.68
CA GLY A 43 6.31 -9.26 3.92
C GLY A 43 6.96 -10.64 3.88
N GLY A 44 6.40 -11.59 3.13
CA GLY A 44 6.96 -12.95 2.97
C GLY A 44 7.50 -13.17 1.56
N GLY A 45 8.83 -13.23 1.42
CA GLY A 45 9.47 -13.51 0.14
C GLY A 45 9.29 -14.96 -0.31
N GLY A 46 8.49 -15.18 -1.36
CA GLY A 46 8.52 -16.43 -2.13
C GLY A 46 9.75 -16.52 -3.05
N PRO A 47 10.01 -17.67 -3.70
CA PRO A 47 11.27 -17.99 -4.39
C PRO A 47 11.55 -17.20 -5.68
N PHE A 48 10.85 -16.09 -5.93
CA PHE A 48 11.06 -15.19 -7.07
C PHE A 48 11.76 -13.88 -6.66
N GLY A 49 12.53 -13.91 -5.57
CA GLY A 49 13.41 -12.82 -5.12
C GLY A 49 14.65 -12.65 -6.00
N GLY A 50 14.46 -12.45 -7.31
CA GLY A 50 15.52 -12.18 -8.28
C GLY A 50 15.68 -10.67 -8.50
N GLY A 51 16.85 -10.13 -8.16
CA GLY A 51 17.15 -8.72 -8.39
C GLY A 51 17.16 -8.37 -9.88
N GLY A 52 16.33 -7.40 -10.28
CA GLY A 52 16.26 -6.93 -11.66
C GLY A 52 16.13 -5.41 -11.72
N ARG A 53 17.15 -4.73 -12.26
CA ARG A 53 17.01 -3.37 -12.80
C ARG A 53 16.21 -3.44 -14.09
N GLY A 54 14.92 -3.77 -13.96
CA GLY A 54 13.99 -3.92 -15.07
C GLY A 54 13.32 -2.60 -15.40
N ARG A 55 13.52 -2.13 -16.64
CA ARG A 55 12.78 -1.03 -17.29
C ARG A 55 11.34 -1.49 -17.54
N GLY A 56 10.54 -1.58 -16.48
CA GLY A 56 9.15 -2.04 -16.54
C GLY A 56 8.24 -0.97 -17.15
N GLY A 57 7.69 -1.24 -18.34
CA GLY A 57 6.56 -0.48 -18.88
C GLY A 57 5.40 -0.54 -17.90
N GLY A 58 5.07 0.59 -17.28
CA GLY A 58 4.11 0.64 -16.19
C GLY A 58 2.67 0.54 -16.69
N ARG A 59 1.95 -0.49 -16.24
CA ARG A 59 0.48 -0.59 -16.29
C ARG A 59 -0.19 0.76 -16.04
N GLY A 60 -0.92 1.29 -17.03
CA GLY A 60 -1.96 2.32 -16.90
C GLY A 60 -1.70 3.43 -15.87
N ARG A 61 -0.45 3.91 -15.75
CA ARG A 61 -0.10 4.85 -14.67
C ARG A 61 -0.38 6.27 -15.16
N ALA A 62 -1.57 6.76 -14.83
CA ALA A 62 -1.97 8.14 -15.07
C ALA A 62 -0.83 9.11 -14.71
N ARG A 63 -0.65 10.13 -15.55
CA ARG A 63 0.42 11.12 -15.43
C ARG A 63 0.18 11.97 -14.18
N ARG A 64 1.23 12.62 -13.67
CA ARG A 64 1.09 13.52 -12.51
C ARG A 64 0.10 14.66 -12.77
N GLY A 65 -0.06 15.10 -14.02
CA GLY A 65 -1.04 16.11 -14.42
C GLY A 65 -2.48 15.66 -14.19
N ASP A 66 -2.79 14.41 -14.50
CA ASP A 66 -4.13 13.82 -14.37
C ASP A 66 -4.61 13.82 -12.91
N VAL A 67 -3.70 13.52 -11.98
CA VAL A 67 -3.94 13.59 -10.52
C VAL A 67 -4.21 15.04 -10.07
N ARG A 68 -3.38 16.00 -10.51
CA ARG A 68 -3.54 17.44 -10.18
C ARG A 68 -4.90 17.96 -10.64
N ALA A 69 -5.20 17.77 -11.93
CA ALA A 69 -6.44 18.23 -12.53
C ALA A 69 -7.66 17.62 -11.83
N SER A 70 -7.63 16.31 -11.54
CA SER A 70 -8.74 15.63 -10.87
C SER A 70 -8.99 16.11 -9.44
N ILE A 71 -7.93 16.41 -8.66
CA ILE A 71 -8.06 16.98 -7.32
C ILE A 71 -8.70 18.37 -7.38
N LEU A 72 -8.23 19.22 -8.30
CA LEU A 72 -8.76 20.57 -8.48
C LEU A 72 -10.23 20.54 -8.94
N ALA A 73 -10.57 19.66 -9.89
CA ALA A 73 -11.93 19.47 -10.36
C ALA A 73 -12.89 19.00 -9.24
N LEU A 74 -12.49 18.01 -8.43
CA LEU A 74 -13.30 17.58 -7.27
C LEU A 74 -13.49 18.70 -6.23
N LEU A 75 -12.46 19.51 -5.98
CA LEU A 75 -12.54 20.59 -4.99
C LEU A 75 -13.34 21.82 -5.48
N LYS A 76 -13.75 21.89 -6.77
CA LYS A 76 -14.77 22.85 -7.24
C LYS A 76 -16.14 22.51 -6.65
N ASP A 77 -16.48 21.23 -6.58
CA ASP A 77 -17.79 20.75 -6.12
C ASP A 77 -17.96 20.96 -4.61
N ARG A 78 -16.96 20.55 -3.82
CA ARG A 78 -16.98 20.62 -2.35
C ARG A 78 -15.58 20.41 -1.76
N SER A 79 -15.39 20.86 -0.52
CA SER A 79 -14.25 20.46 0.30
C SER A 79 -14.25 18.94 0.54
N MET A 80 -13.07 18.32 0.53
CA MET A 80 -12.90 16.86 0.65
C MET A 80 -11.66 16.46 1.43
N HIS A 81 -11.65 15.25 1.98
CA HIS A 81 -10.43 14.61 2.50
C HIS A 81 -9.65 13.88 1.39
N GLY A 82 -8.32 13.79 1.51
CA GLY A 82 -7.48 13.15 0.49
C GLY A 82 -7.82 11.67 0.18
N TYR A 83 -8.31 10.90 1.16
CA TYR A 83 -8.80 9.53 0.92
C TYR A 83 -10.15 9.48 0.20
N GLU A 84 -10.99 10.49 0.43
CA GLU A 84 -12.30 10.65 -0.18
C GLU A 84 -12.15 10.96 -1.67
N MET A 85 -11.23 11.86 -2.03
CA MET A 85 -10.82 12.11 -3.42
C MET A 85 -10.36 10.83 -4.14
N ILE A 86 -9.67 9.92 -3.45
CA ILE A 86 -9.26 8.62 -4.01
C ILE A 86 -10.47 7.72 -4.28
N GLN A 87 -11.56 7.80 -3.49
CA GLN A 87 -12.79 7.07 -3.79
C GLN A 87 -13.49 7.74 -4.98
N GLU A 88 -13.78 9.03 -4.88
CA GLU A 88 -14.53 9.82 -5.87
C GLU A 88 -13.91 9.77 -7.27
N ILE A 89 -12.58 9.85 -7.40
CA ILE A 89 -11.91 9.68 -8.72
C ILE A 89 -12.09 8.24 -9.24
N GLY A 90 -12.02 7.24 -8.34
CA GLY A 90 -12.28 5.85 -8.69
C GLY A 90 -13.73 5.61 -9.13
N ASP A 91 -14.69 6.21 -8.44
CA ASP A 91 -16.12 6.00 -8.68
C ASP A 91 -16.58 6.78 -9.93
N ARG A 92 -16.16 8.05 -10.09
CA ARG A 92 -16.46 8.89 -11.27
C ARG A 92 -15.75 8.43 -12.55
N SER A 93 -14.65 7.70 -12.47
CA SER A 93 -14.04 7.01 -13.62
C SER A 93 -14.68 5.66 -13.94
N GLY A 94 -15.78 5.27 -13.26
CA GLY A 94 -16.39 3.94 -13.43
C GLY A 94 -15.47 2.78 -13.03
N GLY A 95 -14.51 3.05 -12.13
CA GLY A 95 -13.46 2.12 -11.73
C GLY A 95 -12.27 2.02 -12.71
N ALA A 96 -12.28 2.75 -13.84
CA ALA A 96 -11.21 2.70 -14.83
C ALA A 96 -9.87 3.25 -14.29
N TRP A 97 -9.91 4.23 -13.40
CA TRP A 97 -8.71 4.77 -12.77
C TRP A 97 -8.92 5.22 -11.32
N ARG A 98 -8.11 4.67 -10.42
CA ARG A 98 -8.09 5.03 -9.00
C ARG A 98 -6.67 5.45 -8.60
N PRO A 99 -6.42 6.74 -8.29
CA PRO A 99 -5.07 7.21 -7.96
C PRO A 99 -4.62 6.65 -6.60
N SER A 100 -3.32 6.37 -6.48
CA SER A 100 -2.77 5.83 -5.24
C SER A 100 -2.62 6.92 -4.16
N PRO A 101 -2.63 6.57 -2.85
CA PRO A 101 -2.24 7.49 -1.78
C PRO A 101 -0.88 8.16 -2.03
N GLY A 102 0.11 7.40 -2.51
CA GLY A 102 1.45 7.88 -2.86
C GLY A 102 1.53 8.79 -4.10
N SER A 103 0.42 9.00 -4.80
CA SER A 103 0.27 10.05 -5.83
C SER A 103 -0.57 11.22 -5.35
N VAL A 104 -1.64 10.99 -4.58
CA VAL A 104 -2.55 12.06 -4.12
C VAL A 104 -1.91 12.94 -3.06
N TYR A 105 -1.36 12.37 -1.98
CA TYR A 105 -0.86 13.19 -0.86
C TYR A 105 0.34 14.09 -1.23
N PRO A 106 1.32 13.66 -2.06
CA PRO A 106 2.37 14.57 -2.55
C PRO A 106 1.83 15.65 -3.48
N THR A 107 0.77 15.40 -4.24
CA THR A 107 0.13 16.42 -5.09
C THR A 107 -0.68 17.41 -4.27
N LEU A 108 -1.35 16.97 -3.19
CA LEU A 108 -2.01 17.87 -2.23
C LEU A 108 -1.00 18.82 -1.57
N GLN A 109 0.15 18.32 -1.13
CA GLN A 109 1.21 19.18 -0.59
C GLN A 109 1.69 20.20 -1.62
N LEU A 110 1.94 19.78 -2.87
CA LEU A 110 2.33 20.69 -3.95
C LEU A 110 1.27 21.77 -4.21
N LEU A 111 -0.02 21.43 -4.18
CA LEU A 111 -1.11 22.39 -4.35
C LEU A 111 -1.27 23.34 -3.14
N GLU A 112 -0.94 22.90 -1.93
CA GLU A 112 -0.82 23.78 -0.75
C GLU A 112 0.38 24.73 -0.89
N ASP A 113 1.54 24.22 -1.32
CA ASP A 113 2.78 24.99 -1.51
C ASP A 113 2.64 26.04 -2.64
N GLU A 114 1.88 25.73 -3.70
CA GLU A 114 1.50 26.66 -4.77
C GLU A 114 0.39 27.65 -4.36
N GLY A 115 -0.22 27.51 -3.18
CA GLY A 115 -1.30 28.37 -2.70
C GLY A 115 -2.65 28.18 -3.42
N LEU A 116 -2.83 27.08 -4.16
CA LEU A 116 -4.06 26.74 -4.88
C LEU A 116 -5.10 26.07 -3.98
N ILE A 117 -4.66 25.35 -2.94
CA ILE A 117 -5.55 24.80 -1.92
C ILE A 117 -5.08 25.18 -0.52
N VAL A 118 -6.01 25.17 0.42
CA VAL A 118 -5.74 25.26 1.87
C VAL A 118 -6.33 24.05 2.57
N SER A 119 -5.75 23.66 3.70
CA SER A 119 -6.32 22.63 4.56
C SER A 119 -6.64 23.13 5.97
N VAL A 120 -7.73 22.61 6.53
CA VAL A 120 -8.12 22.75 7.93
C VAL A 120 -8.06 21.38 8.58
N SER A 121 -7.57 21.30 9.82
CA SER A 121 -7.51 20.04 10.56
C SER A 121 -8.79 19.82 11.36
N GLU A 122 -9.61 18.88 10.92
CA GLU A 122 -10.86 18.48 11.59
C GLU A 122 -10.75 17.02 12.06
N GLY A 123 -10.92 16.78 13.36
CA GLY A 123 -10.88 15.41 13.91
C GLY A 123 -9.57 14.65 13.65
N GLY A 124 -8.46 15.35 13.45
CA GLY A 124 -7.15 14.75 13.09
C GLY A 124 -6.98 14.42 11.60
N LYS A 125 -7.89 14.88 10.73
CA LYS A 125 -7.78 14.75 9.26
C LYS A 125 -7.75 16.13 8.61
N LYS A 126 -6.90 16.31 7.60
CA LYS A 126 -6.93 17.51 6.75
C LYS A 126 -8.16 17.47 5.83
N LEU A 127 -9.04 18.46 5.96
CA LEU A 127 -10.07 18.79 4.98
C LEU A 127 -9.50 19.85 4.04
N PHE A 128 -9.52 19.61 2.72
CA PHE A 128 -8.93 20.50 1.71
C PHE A 128 -10.01 21.30 0.98
N THR A 129 -9.70 22.54 0.62
CA THR A 129 -10.59 23.48 -0.11
C THR A 129 -9.77 24.32 -1.08
N LEU A 130 -10.33 24.70 -2.24
CA LEU A 130 -9.70 25.65 -3.16
C LEU A 130 -9.54 27.04 -2.54
N THR A 131 -8.45 27.73 -2.86
CA THR A 131 -8.35 29.20 -2.76
C THR A 131 -8.97 29.88 -3.98
N ASP A 132 -9.06 31.21 -4.01
CA ASP A 132 -9.52 31.94 -5.20
C ASP A 132 -8.60 31.72 -6.42
N ALA A 133 -7.28 31.59 -6.17
CA ALA A 133 -6.32 31.19 -7.20
C ALA A 133 -6.56 29.76 -7.67
N GLY A 134 -6.81 28.83 -6.75
CA GLY A 134 -7.16 27.44 -7.07
C GLY A 134 -8.47 27.31 -7.85
N ARG A 135 -9.47 28.14 -7.54
CA ARG A 135 -10.73 28.22 -8.29
C ARG A 135 -10.50 28.66 -9.73
N THR A 136 -9.70 29.71 -9.93
CA THR A 136 -9.33 30.21 -11.26
C THR A 136 -8.59 29.15 -12.08
N GLU A 137 -7.60 28.47 -11.50
CA GLU A 137 -6.90 27.34 -12.12
C GLU A 137 -7.89 26.21 -12.48
N ALA A 138 -8.75 25.81 -11.55
CA ALA A 138 -9.70 24.71 -11.74
C ALA A 138 -10.85 25.05 -12.73
N GLU A 139 -11.16 26.32 -12.95
CA GLU A 139 -12.06 26.79 -14.00
C GLU A 139 -11.41 26.74 -15.39
N SER A 140 -10.09 26.91 -15.49
CA SER A 140 -9.34 26.73 -16.75
C SER A 140 -9.05 25.27 -17.11
N GLY A 141 -9.17 24.36 -16.14
CA GLY A 141 -8.93 22.92 -16.30
C GLY A 141 -10.10 22.14 -16.92
N PRO A 142 -9.89 20.85 -17.24
CA PRO A 142 -10.96 19.98 -17.73
C PRO A 142 -12.03 19.75 -16.65
N GLU A 143 -13.29 19.64 -17.05
CA GLU A 143 -14.42 19.44 -16.12
C GLU A 143 -14.43 18.04 -15.49
N ALA A 144 -14.09 17.00 -16.27
CA ALA A 144 -14.03 15.60 -15.82
C ALA A 144 -12.68 14.92 -16.14
N PRO A 145 -11.54 15.36 -15.54
CA PRO A 145 -10.20 14.87 -15.91
C PRO A 145 -10.00 13.36 -15.71
N TRP A 146 -10.80 12.75 -14.83
CA TRP A 146 -10.81 11.32 -14.53
C TRP A 146 -11.35 10.44 -15.67
N GLU A 147 -12.09 11.00 -16.64
CA GLU A 147 -12.55 10.27 -17.83
C GLU A 147 -11.39 10.03 -18.81
N ASP A 148 -10.53 11.03 -19.02
CA ASP A 148 -9.37 10.95 -19.92
C ASP A 148 -8.17 10.27 -19.27
N ALA A 149 -8.02 10.34 -17.94
CA ALA A 149 -6.93 9.72 -17.18
C ALA A 149 -6.86 8.17 -17.32
N GLY A 150 -7.91 7.54 -17.85
CA GLY A 150 -7.96 6.11 -18.20
C GLY A 150 -7.89 5.80 -19.72
N ARG A 151 -8.02 6.80 -20.61
CA ARG A 151 -8.07 6.55 -22.06
C ARG A 151 -6.69 6.16 -22.62
N GLY A 152 -6.64 5.00 -23.28
CA GLY A 152 -5.42 4.36 -23.77
C GLY A 152 -5.35 2.87 -23.48
N VAL A 153 -6.27 2.35 -22.65
CA VAL A 153 -6.56 0.93 -22.48
C VAL A 153 -8.05 0.74 -22.75
N ASP A 154 -8.41 -0.16 -23.65
CA ASP A 154 -9.81 -0.55 -23.84
C ASP A 154 -10.28 -1.32 -22.58
N TRP A 155 -11.03 -0.61 -21.74
CA TRP A 155 -11.41 -1.08 -20.42
C TRP A 155 -12.58 -2.07 -20.44
N GLU A 156 -13.43 -2.01 -21.48
CA GLU A 156 -14.48 -3.01 -21.71
C GLU A 156 -13.80 -4.35 -22.00
N SER A 157 -12.91 -4.38 -23.00
CA SER A 157 -12.05 -5.54 -23.30
C SER A 157 -11.23 -6.02 -22.08
N MET A 158 -10.65 -5.12 -21.28
CA MET A 158 -9.91 -5.53 -20.06
C MET A 158 -10.83 -6.15 -19.00
N ASN A 159 -12.04 -5.62 -18.80
CA ASN A 159 -12.97 -6.17 -17.83
C ASN A 159 -13.53 -7.53 -18.29
N GLU A 160 -13.79 -7.71 -19.59
CA GLU A 160 -14.13 -9.01 -20.18
C GLU A 160 -13.01 -10.03 -19.99
N ILE A 161 -11.76 -9.68 -20.36
CA ILE A 161 -10.57 -10.54 -20.16
C ILE A 161 -10.41 -10.91 -18.68
N ARG A 162 -10.60 -9.94 -17.77
CA ARG A 162 -10.55 -10.17 -16.32
C ARG A 162 -11.65 -11.14 -15.87
N GLN A 163 -12.89 -10.96 -16.32
CA GLN A 163 -14.01 -11.85 -15.98
C GLN A 163 -13.78 -13.27 -16.52
N ALA A 164 -13.34 -13.41 -17.77
CA ALA A 164 -12.98 -14.70 -18.37
C ALA A 164 -11.86 -15.41 -17.58
N GLY A 165 -10.83 -14.67 -17.15
CA GLY A 165 -9.76 -15.19 -16.30
C GLY A 165 -10.25 -15.68 -14.92
N PHE A 166 -11.14 -14.93 -14.27
CA PHE A 166 -11.75 -15.35 -13.00
C PHE A 166 -12.67 -16.57 -13.16
N GLY A 167 -13.55 -16.57 -14.18
CA GLY A 167 -14.44 -17.70 -14.46
C GLY A 167 -13.69 -19.00 -14.78
N LEU A 168 -12.57 -18.91 -15.51
CA LEU A 168 -11.68 -20.05 -15.74
C LEU A 168 -11.09 -20.61 -14.44
N MET A 169 -10.63 -19.74 -13.55
CA MET A 169 -10.09 -20.13 -12.23
C MET A 169 -11.15 -20.72 -11.31
N GLU A 170 -12.38 -20.18 -11.34
CA GLU A 170 -13.52 -20.70 -10.59
C GLU A 170 -13.93 -22.10 -11.07
N ALA A 171 -14.14 -22.27 -12.38
CA ALA A 171 -14.48 -23.56 -12.97
C ALA A 171 -13.40 -24.63 -12.72
N PHE A 172 -12.11 -24.27 -12.85
CA PHE A 172 -11.00 -25.16 -12.50
C PHE A 172 -11.00 -25.52 -11.01
N GLY A 173 -11.22 -24.54 -10.13
CA GLY A 173 -11.34 -24.74 -8.69
C GLY A 173 -12.53 -25.64 -8.30
N GLN A 174 -13.65 -25.55 -9.01
CA GLN A 174 -14.80 -26.44 -8.83
C GLN A 174 -14.45 -27.88 -9.19
N VAL A 175 -13.86 -28.12 -10.37
CA VAL A 175 -13.43 -29.48 -10.77
C VAL A 175 -12.38 -30.05 -9.81
N TRP A 176 -11.48 -29.22 -9.28
CA TRP A 176 -10.51 -29.67 -8.28
C TRP A 176 -11.16 -30.09 -6.95
N LYS A 177 -12.16 -29.34 -6.49
CA LYS A 177 -12.88 -29.61 -5.24
C LYS A 177 -13.81 -30.83 -5.34
N THR A 178 -14.62 -30.92 -6.39
CA THR A 178 -15.74 -31.90 -6.46
C THR A 178 -15.60 -32.94 -7.57
N GLY A 179 -14.65 -32.79 -8.50
CA GLY A 179 -14.51 -33.69 -9.65
C GLY A 179 -13.80 -35.01 -9.31
N SER A 180 -14.09 -36.05 -10.10
CA SER A 180 -13.38 -37.35 -10.07
C SER A 180 -11.92 -37.23 -10.54
N ALA A 181 -11.12 -38.28 -10.34
CA ALA A 181 -9.73 -38.33 -10.81
C ALA A 181 -9.62 -38.09 -12.34
N GLU A 182 -10.51 -38.69 -13.12
CA GLU A 182 -10.59 -38.51 -14.58
C GLU A 182 -10.99 -37.08 -14.97
N GLN A 183 -11.96 -36.48 -14.26
CA GLN A 183 -12.37 -35.10 -14.50
C GLN A 183 -11.23 -34.11 -14.20
N ARG A 184 -10.45 -34.35 -13.13
CA ARG A 184 -9.26 -33.55 -12.79
C ARG A 184 -8.16 -33.68 -13.85
N GLN A 185 -7.91 -34.88 -14.37
CA GLN A 185 -6.98 -35.08 -15.49
C GLN A 185 -7.43 -34.34 -16.76
N LYS A 186 -8.72 -34.42 -17.12
CA LYS A 186 -9.30 -33.68 -18.25
C LYS A 186 -9.16 -32.16 -18.08
N ALA A 187 -9.46 -31.61 -16.90
CA ALA A 187 -9.28 -30.18 -16.61
C ALA A 187 -7.81 -29.74 -16.69
N LEU A 188 -6.87 -30.57 -16.21
CA LEU A 188 -5.44 -30.29 -16.34
C LEU A 188 -4.99 -30.25 -17.81
N ALA A 189 -5.52 -31.12 -18.67
CA ALA A 189 -5.25 -31.08 -20.10
C ALA A 189 -5.73 -29.75 -20.73
N VAL A 190 -6.96 -29.33 -20.43
CA VAL A 190 -7.54 -28.05 -20.91
C VAL A 190 -6.69 -26.85 -20.48
N ILE A 191 -6.28 -26.76 -19.21
CA ILE A 191 -5.43 -25.65 -18.73
C ILE A 191 -4.07 -25.63 -19.45
N ASN A 192 -3.44 -26.78 -19.66
CA ASN A 192 -2.17 -26.86 -20.38
C ASN A 192 -2.31 -26.45 -21.85
N GLU A 193 -3.41 -26.81 -22.51
CA GLU A 193 -3.71 -26.41 -23.89
C GLU A 193 -3.96 -24.90 -23.99
N SER A 194 -4.79 -24.33 -23.11
CA SER A 194 -5.04 -22.89 -23.04
C SER A 194 -3.74 -22.10 -22.79
N ARG A 195 -2.89 -22.58 -21.87
CA ARG A 195 -1.56 -21.98 -21.64
C ARG A 195 -0.69 -22.01 -22.90
N LYS A 196 -0.69 -23.13 -23.66
CA LYS A 196 0.05 -23.22 -24.93
C LYS A 196 -0.48 -22.22 -25.96
N LYS A 197 -1.80 -22.10 -26.11
CA LYS A 197 -2.45 -21.13 -27.00
C LYS A 197 -2.09 -19.68 -26.65
N LEU A 198 -2.10 -19.32 -25.36
CA LEU A 198 -1.67 -17.99 -24.90
C LEU A 198 -0.20 -17.69 -25.21
N TYR A 199 0.70 -18.68 -25.13
CA TYR A 199 2.09 -18.48 -25.54
C TYR A 199 2.29 -18.38 -27.05
N LEU A 200 1.43 -19.00 -27.87
CA LEU A 200 1.47 -18.84 -29.33
C LEU A 200 1.06 -17.44 -29.77
N ILE A 201 0.05 -16.83 -29.11
CA ILE A 201 -0.31 -15.42 -29.34
C ILE A 201 0.89 -14.48 -29.12
N LEU A 202 1.75 -14.77 -28.13
CA LEU A 202 2.98 -14.00 -27.88
C LEU A 202 4.13 -14.32 -28.85
N ALA A 203 3.98 -15.32 -29.72
CA ALA A 203 4.98 -15.74 -30.69
C ALA A 203 4.59 -15.38 -32.15
N ASP A 204 3.30 -15.16 -32.41
CA ASP A 204 2.76 -14.74 -33.72
C ASP A 204 2.94 -13.23 -33.99
N GLU A 205 3.51 -12.45 -33.05
CA GLU A 205 3.98 -11.07 -33.27
C GLU A 205 5.44 -11.05 -33.77
N ASN A 206 5.65 -11.25 -35.08
CA ASN A 206 6.87 -10.90 -35.84
C ASN A 206 6.56 -10.75 -37.34
#